data_AF-A0A328C5J1-F1
#
_entry.id   AF-A0A328C5J1-F1
#
_cell.length_a   1.000
_cell.length_b   1.000
_cell.length_c   1.000
_cell.angle_alpha   90.00
_cell.angle_beta   90.00
_cell.angle_gamma   90.00
#
_symmetry.space_group_name_H-M   'P 1'
#
loop_
_entity.id
_entity.type
_entity.pdbx_description
1 polymer ?
#
loop_
_entity_poly.entity_id
_entity_poly.type
_entity_poly.pdbx_seq_one_letter_code
_entity_poly.pdbx_strand_id
1 'polypeptide(L)'
;MGLNTTMPRGLRPYFERELARAATLLEEGDLSRSWRHLERAHVLGQAFPLEHTRAHWRMLRFGLRIKDRREILGQLPRLAVGGVKSFVGTIPTGNTGGANISALRPLPIPEDLRELLVAHGAPVH
;
A
#
# COMPACT_ATOMS: atom_id res chain seq x y z
N MET A 1 -8.76 17.30 -11.77
CA MET A 1 -9.13 16.75 -10.44
C MET A 1 -7.95 16.91 -9.52
N GLY A 2 -8.10 17.67 -8.43
CA GLY A 2 -6.99 17.93 -7.51
C GLY A 2 -6.53 16.63 -6.85
N LEU A 3 -5.21 16.41 -6.79
CA LEU A 3 -4.64 15.31 -6.01
C LEU A 3 -4.96 15.57 -4.54
N ASN A 4 -5.83 14.76 -3.95
CA ASN A 4 -5.98 14.73 -2.50
C ASN A 4 -4.69 14.16 -1.91
N THR A 5 -3.71 15.02 -1.63
CA THR A 5 -2.37 14.63 -1.17
C THR A 5 -2.34 14.10 0.26
N THR A 6 -3.45 14.24 0.98
CA THR A 6 -3.55 13.89 2.40
C THR A 6 -4.65 12.87 2.62
N MET A 7 -4.36 11.81 3.36
CA MET A 7 -5.36 10.81 3.73
C MET A 7 -6.48 11.40 4.60
N PRO A 8 -7.76 11.12 4.31
CA PRO A 8 -8.88 11.52 5.15
C PRO A 8 -8.71 11.01 6.59
N ARG A 9 -9.03 11.85 7.58
CA ARG A 9 -8.89 11.51 9.01
C ARG A 9 -9.64 10.24 9.40
N GLY A 10 -10.83 10.00 8.83
CA GLY A 10 -11.61 8.80 9.09
C GLY A 10 -11.06 7.53 8.44
N LEU A 11 -10.29 7.65 7.34
CA LEU A 11 -9.67 6.51 6.67
C LEU A 11 -8.38 6.04 7.38
N ARG A 12 -7.65 6.97 7.98
CA ARG A 12 -6.35 6.72 8.61
C ARG A 12 -6.34 5.58 9.64
N PRO A 13 -7.31 5.44 10.56
CA PRO A 13 -7.35 4.31 11.50
C PRO A 13 -7.37 2.94 10.82
N TYR A 14 -7.97 2.82 9.64
CA TYR A 14 -8.02 1.58 8.87
C TYR A 14 -6.64 1.24 8.31
N PHE A 15 -5.96 2.22 7.71
CA PHE A 15 -4.59 2.07 7.24
C PHE A 15 -3.62 1.68 8.37
N GLU A 16 -3.68 2.37 9.51
CA GLU A 16 -2.83 2.07 10.67
C GLU A 16 -3.10 0.67 11.23
N ARG A 17 -4.36 0.24 11.24
CA ARG A 17 -4.74 -1.12 11.69
C ARG A 17 -4.15 -2.19 10.79
N GLU A 18 -4.18 -2.01 9.47
CA GLU A 18 -3.56 -2.95 8.52
C GLU A 18 -2.04 -3.03 8.78
N LEU A 19 -1.35 -1.90 8.96
CA LEU A 19 0.09 -1.90 9.30
C LEU A 19 0.39 -2.56 10.66
N ALA A 20 -0.45 -2.35 11.67
CA ALA A 20 -0.28 -2.95 12.99
C ALA A 20 -0.50 -4.48 12.96
N ARG A 21 -1.53 -4.93 12.24
CA ARG A 21 -1.79 -6.37 12.02
C ARG A 21 -0.65 -7.04 11.27
N ALA A 22 -0.13 -6.39 10.21
CA ALA A 22 1.04 -6.88 9.50
C ALA A 22 2.24 -7.08 10.44
N ALA A 23 2.54 -6.08 11.29
CA ALA A 23 3.65 -6.18 12.23
C ALA A 23 3.48 -7.32 13.25
N THR A 24 2.27 -7.45 13.82
CA THR A 24 1.95 -8.51 14.79
C THR A 24 2.11 -9.90 14.16
N LEU A 25 1.53 -10.11 12.98
CA LEU A 25 1.60 -11.41 12.29
C LEU A 25 3.02 -11.76 11.83
N LEU A 26 3.84 -10.76 11.49
CA LEU A 26 5.26 -10.98 11.20
C LEU A 26 6.03 -11.46 12.42
N GLU A 27 5.72 -10.94 13.61
CA GLU A 27 6.31 -11.39 14.88
C GLU A 27 5.84 -12.80 15.25
N GLU A 28 4.58 -13.13 14.99
CA GLU A 28 4.00 -14.47 15.16
C GLU A 28 4.49 -15.49 14.11
N GLY A 29 5.18 -15.04 13.06
CA GLY A 29 5.70 -15.89 11.99
C GLY A 29 4.70 -16.21 10.87
N ASP A 30 3.48 -15.65 10.91
CA ASP A 30 2.48 -15.78 9.84
C ASP A 30 2.77 -14.80 8.70
N LEU A 31 3.77 -15.17 7.88
CA LEU A 31 4.28 -14.34 6.79
C LEU A 31 3.20 -14.03 5.74
N SER A 32 2.36 -15.01 5.41
CA SER A 32 1.33 -14.87 4.39
C SER A 32 0.25 -13.87 4.80
N ARG A 33 -0.26 -13.96 6.04
CA ARG A 33 -1.25 -12.99 6.51
C ARG A 33 -0.61 -11.62 6.76
N SER A 34 0.62 -11.58 7.27
CA SER A 34 1.37 -10.33 7.40
C SER A 34 1.47 -9.60 6.04
N TRP A 35 1.88 -10.33 4.99
CA TRP A 35 1.98 -9.76 3.65
C TRP A 35 0.63 -9.23 3.13
N ARG A 36 -0.44 -10.03 3.28
CA ARG A 36 -1.80 -9.61 2.91
C ARG A 36 -2.22 -8.28 3.56
N HIS A 37 -1.88 -8.07 4.83
CA HIS A 37 -2.17 -6.80 5.50
C HIS A 37 -1.33 -5.63 4.97
N LEU A 38 -0.08 -5.87 4.54
CA LEU A 38 0.72 -4.84 3.85
C LEU A 38 0.11 -4.47 2.50
N GLU A 39 -0.32 -5.45 1.71
CA GLU A 39 -0.99 -5.21 0.42
C GLU A 39 -2.24 -4.34 0.59
N ARG A 40 -3.04 -4.64 1.62
CA ARG A 40 -4.25 -3.86 1.95
C ARG A 40 -3.92 -2.45 2.41
N ALA A 41 -2.90 -2.28 3.26
CA ALA A 41 -2.42 -0.96 3.65
C ALA A 41 -1.95 -0.16 2.43
N HIS A 42 -1.25 -0.80 1.50
CA HIS A 42 -0.82 -0.16 0.25
C HIS A 42 -2.01 0.31 -0.60
N VAL A 43 -3.04 -0.53 -0.78
CA VAL A 43 -4.26 -0.15 -1.52
C VAL A 43 -4.98 1.04 -0.84
N LEU A 44 -5.12 1.03 0.49
CA LEU A 44 -5.72 2.14 1.24
C LEU A 44 -4.90 3.44 1.14
N GLY A 45 -3.57 3.32 1.15
CA GLY A 45 -2.63 4.43 1.06
C GLY A 45 -2.36 4.91 -0.36
N GLN A 46 -2.86 4.22 -1.38
CA GLN A 46 -2.33 4.30 -2.75
C GLN A 46 -2.42 5.69 -3.38
N ALA A 47 -3.47 6.45 -3.04
CA ALA A 47 -3.68 7.80 -3.54
C ALA A 47 -3.00 8.89 -2.71
N PHE A 48 -2.38 8.53 -1.60
CA PHE A 48 -1.82 9.46 -0.61
C PHE A 48 -0.31 9.27 -0.50
N PRO A 49 0.52 10.21 -0.99
CA PRO A 49 1.97 10.02 -1.11
C PRO A 49 2.69 9.56 0.17
N LEU A 50 2.30 10.08 1.33
CA LEU A 50 2.92 9.74 2.60
C LEU A 50 2.59 8.30 3.01
N GLU A 51 1.31 7.93 2.98
CA GLU A 51 0.83 6.60 3.35
C GLU A 51 1.28 5.53 2.33
N HIS A 52 1.29 5.85 1.05
CA HIS A 52 1.84 5.01 0.00
C HIS A 52 3.33 4.71 0.24
N THR A 53 4.13 5.76 0.48
CA THR A 53 5.56 5.60 0.79
C THR A 53 5.77 4.80 2.07
N ARG A 54 4.93 5.04 3.09
CA ARG A 54 4.98 4.29 4.36
C ARG A 54 4.64 2.81 4.16
N ALA A 55 3.68 2.47 3.31
CA ALA A 55 3.35 1.08 2.99
C ALA A 55 4.54 0.39 2.31
N HIS A 56 5.16 1.02 1.29
CA HIS A 56 6.38 0.50 0.66
C HIS A 56 7.54 0.35 1.63
N TRP A 57 7.72 1.29 2.55
CA TRP A 57 8.74 1.18 3.59
C TRP A 57 8.51 -0.04 4.48
N ARG A 58 7.25 -0.32 4.86
CA ARG A 58 6.90 -1.50 5.66
C ARG A 58 7.07 -2.80 4.87
N MET A 59 6.75 -2.81 3.57
CA MET A 59 7.02 -3.94 2.68
C MET A 59 8.52 -4.19 2.49
N LEU A 60 9.34 -3.14 2.34
CA LEU A 60 10.81 -3.28 2.30
C LEU A 60 11.33 -3.90 3.59
N ARG A 61 10.87 -3.42 4.76
CA ARG A 61 11.22 -4.00 6.06
C ARG A 61 10.79 -5.47 6.18
N PHE A 62 9.62 -5.82 5.66
CA PHE A 62 9.17 -7.22 5.59
C PHE A 62 10.15 -8.05 4.75
N GLY A 63 10.47 -7.61 3.52
CA GLY A 63 11.44 -8.27 2.64
C GLY A 63 12.82 -8.44 3.29
N LEU A 64 13.33 -7.42 3.98
CA LEU A 64 14.56 -7.50 4.78
C LEU A 64 14.46 -8.55 5.89
N ARG A 65 13.34 -8.59 6.62
CA ARG A 65 13.13 -9.53 7.74
C ARG A 65 13.10 -11.00 7.30
N ILE A 66 12.55 -11.27 6.11
CA ILE A 66 12.45 -12.62 5.54
C ILE A 66 13.57 -12.93 4.53
N LYS A 67 14.49 -11.99 4.31
CA LYS A 67 15.61 -12.07 3.35
C LYS A 67 15.17 -12.30 1.89
N ASP A 68 13.99 -11.78 1.52
CA ASP A 68 13.50 -11.82 0.14
C ASP A 68 14.18 -10.72 -0.69
N ARG A 69 15.21 -11.11 -1.44
CA ARG A 69 15.98 -10.19 -2.29
C ARG A 69 15.15 -9.60 -3.43
N ARG A 70 14.17 -10.34 -3.96
CA ARG A 70 13.30 -9.87 -5.04
C ARG A 70 12.44 -8.72 -4.54
N GLU A 71 11.84 -8.90 -3.37
CA GLU A 71 11.02 -7.85 -2.76
C GLU A 71 11.86 -6.63 -2.36
N ILE A 72 13.04 -6.84 -1.75
CA ILE A 72 13.96 -5.75 -1.40
C ILE A 72 14.27 -4.89 -2.63
N LEU A 73 14.73 -5.51 -3.72
CA LEU A 73 15.10 -4.79 -4.94
C LEU A 73 13.89 -4.12 -5.61
N GLY A 74 12.71 -4.73 -5.53
CA GLY A 74 11.48 -4.18 -6.10
C GLY A 74 10.98 -2.92 -5.38
N GLN A 75 11.20 -2.80 -4.07
CA GLN A 75 10.71 -1.64 -3.30
C GLN A 75 11.61 -0.40 -3.34
N LEU A 76 12.93 -0.57 -3.56
CA LEU A 76 13.85 0.57 -3.66
C LEU A 76 13.43 1.62 -4.71
N PRO A 77 13.12 1.26 -5.98
CA PRO A 77 12.68 2.25 -6.96
C PRO A 77 11.33 2.89 -6.58
N ARG A 78 10.42 2.13 -5.96
CA ARG A 78 9.09 2.62 -5.53
C ARG A 78 9.18 3.63 -4.39
N LEU A 79 10.19 3.51 -3.53
CA LEU A 79 10.52 4.52 -2.51
C LEU A 79 11.22 5.75 -3.12
N ALA A 80 12.17 5.54 -4.04
CA ALA A 80 12.96 6.63 -4.64
C ALA A 80 12.11 7.58 -5.51
N VAL A 81 11.09 7.05 -6.17
CA VAL A 81 10.23 7.78 -7.11
C VAL A 81 9.09 8.56 -6.41
N GLY A 82 9.12 8.63 -5.08
CA GLY A 82 8.37 9.59 -4.27
C GLY A 82 6.88 9.69 -4.61
N GLY A 83 6.08 8.78 -4.05
CA GLY A 83 4.61 8.76 -3.99
C GLY A 83 3.79 9.60 -4.97
N VAL A 84 2.92 8.93 -5.74
CA VAL A 84 1.84 9.43 -6.61
C VAL A 84 2.21 10.42 -7.73
N LYS A 85 3.14 11.37 -7.52
CA LYS A 85 3.54 12.39 -8.51
C LYS A 85 4.10 11.79 -9.80
N SER A 86 4.62 10.58 -9.73
CA SER A 86 5.14 9.86 -10.90
C SER A 86 4.05 9.15 -11.70
N PHE A 87 2.82 9.06 -11.17
CA PHE A 87 1.66 8.60 -11.93
C PHE A 87 1.07 9.79 -12.69
N VAL A 88 1.65 10.09 -13.86
CA VAL A 88 1.10 11.09 -14.78
C VAL A 88 -0.27 10.61 -15.26
N GLY A 89 -1.33 11.25 -14.79
CA GLY A 89 -2.69 11.13 -15.34
C GLY A 89 -3.57 10.01 -14.76
N THR A 90 -3.03 8.92 -14.20
CA THR A 90 -3.86 7.85 -13.63
C THR A 90 -3.13 7.07 -12.53
N ILE A 91 -3.74 7.00 -11.34
CA ILE A 91 -3.25 6.17 -10.24
C ILE A 91 -3.71 4.72 -10.51
N PRO A 92 -2.82 3.72 -10.53
CA PRO A 92 -3.19 2.34 -10.91
C PRO A 92 -3.94 1.63 -9.77
N THR A 93 -5.17 2.05 -9.49
CA THR A 93 -5.97 1.67 -8.31
C THR A 93 -6.03 0.14 -8.06
N GLY A 94 -6.02 -0.24 -6.78
CA GLY A 94 -6.07 -1.63 -6.33
C GLY A 94 -4.75 -2.41 -6.44
N ASN A 95 -3.68 -1.82 -7.01
CA ASN A 95 -2.37 -2.46 -7.04
C ASN A 95 -1.91 -2.81 -5.62
N THR A 96 -1.40 -4.03 -5.41
CA THR A 96 -1.02 -4.52 -4.08
C THR A 96 0.42 -4.14 -3.68
N GLY A 97 1.22 -3.57 -4.58
CA GLY A 97 2.54 -3.01 -4.27
C GLY A 97 3.69 -4.01 -4.17
N GLY A 98 3.45 -5.31 -4.41
CA GLY A 98 4.49 -6.35 -4.39
C GLY A 98 5.40 -6.35 -5.62
N ALA A 99 6.66 -6.75 -5.47
CA ALA A 99 7.65 -6.79 -6.57
C ALA A 99 7.34 -7.80 -7.68
N ASN A 100 6.36 -8.67 -7.47
CA ASN A 100 5.82 -9.60 -8.45
C ASN A 100 4.79 -8.99 -9.41
N ILE A 101 4.34 -7.76 -9.16
CA ILE A 101 3.32 -7.06 -9.96
C ILE A 101 3.92 -5.78 -10.54
N SER A 102 3.63 -5.49 -11.81
CA SER A 102 4.01 -4.22 -12.44
C SER A 102 3.42 -3.04 -11.65
N ALA A 103 4.22 -1.99 -11.43
CA ALA A 103 3.80 -0.82 -10.66
C ALA A 103 2.62 -0.05 -11.30
N LEU A 104 2.42 -0.18 -12.61
CA LEU A 104 1.35 0.48 -13.36
C LEU A 104 0.15 -0.42 -13.62
N ARG A 105 0.14 -1.67 -13.12
CA ARG A 105 -0.97 -2.60 -13.33
C ARG A 105 -2.11 -2.30 -12.36
N PRO A 106 -3.30 -1.87 -12.81
CA PRO A 106 -4.48 -1.78 -11.95
C PRO A 106 -4.96 -3.18 -11.58
N LEU A 107 -5.58 -3.31 -10.41
CA LEU A 107 -6.19 -4.56 -9.94
C LEU A 107 -7.55 -4.26 -9.30
N PRO A 108 -8.44 -5.27 -9.17
CA PRO A 108 -9.66 -5.09 -8.40
C PRO A 108 -9.35 -4.71 -6.94
N ILE A 109 -9.96 -3.63 -6.46
CA ILE A 109 -9.95 -3.28 -5.04
C ILE A 109 -10.85 -4.29 -4.30
N PRO A 110 -10.37 -4.94 -3.22
CA PRO A 110 -11.21 -5.76 -2.35
C PRO A 110 -12.44 -4.99 -1.86
N GLU A 111 -13.62 -5.61 -1.86
CA GLU A 111 -14.89 -4.91 -1.61
C GLU A 111 -14.90 -4.18 -0.26
N ASP A 112 -14.36 -4.82 0.78
CA ASP A 112 -14.26 -4.23 2.11
C ASP A 112 -13.36 -2.96 2.15
N LEU A 113 -12.34 -2.89 1.29
CA LEU A 113 -11.52 -1.68 1.15
C LEU A 113 -12.21 -0.63 0.28
N ARG A 114 -12.93 -1.05 -0.76
CA ARG A 114 -13.71 -0.14 -1.62
C ARG A 114 -14.75 0.61 -0.80
N GLU A 115 -15.51 -0.08 0.04
CA GLU A 115 -16.50 0.52 0.94
C GLU A 115 -15.86 1.58 1.84
N LEU A 116 -14.70 1.27 2.43
CA LEU A 116 -13.96 2.22 3.28
C LEU A 116 -13.47 3.44 2.50
N LEU A 117 -12.94 3.25 1.30
CA LEU A 117 -12.46 4.34 0.45
C LEU A 117 -13.62 5.27 0.06
N VAL A 118 -14.75 4.71 -0.39
CA VAL A 118 -15.96 5.46 -0.74
C VAL A 118 -16.51 6.21 0.47
N ALA A 119 -16.67 5.53 1.61
CA ALA A 119 -17.21 6.12 2.84
C ALA A 119 -16.39 7.32 3.36
N HIS A 120 -15.11 7.41 2.98
CA HIS A 120 -14.22 8.49 3.41
C HIS A 120 -13.79 9.43 2.27
N GLY A 121 -14.43 9.35 1.09
CA GLY A 121 -14.18 10.24 -0.04
C GLY A 121 -12.81 10.05 -0.72
N ALA A 122 -12.22 8.85 -0.60
CA ALA A 122 -10.98 8.49 -1.27
C ALA A 122 -11.25 7.91 -2.68
N PRO A 123 -10.32 8.08 -3.63
CA PRO A 123 -10.51 7.61 -5.00
C PRO A 123 -10.48 6.07 -5.10
N VAL A 124 -11.34 5.54 -5.97
CA VAL A 124 -11.48 4.08 -6.24
C VAL A 124 -11.35 3.73 -7.73
N HIS A 125 -10.98 4.71 -8.55
CA HIS A 125 -10.81 4.61 -10.00
C HIS A 125 -9.47 5.23 -10.39
#